data_AF-A0A4V7I701-F1
#
_entry.id   AF-A0A4V7I701-F1
#
_cell.length_a   1.000
_cell.length_b   1.000
_cell.length_c   1.000
_cell.angle_alpha   90.00
_cell.angle_beta   90.00
_cell.angle_gamma   90.00
#
_symmetry.space_group_name_H-M   'P 1'
#
loop_
_entity.id
_entity.type
_entity.pdbx_description
1 polymer ?
#
loop_
_entity_poly.entity_id
_entity_poly.type
_entity_poly.pdbx_seq_one_letter_code
_entity_poly.pdbx_strand_id
1 'polypeptide(L)'
;MKLLLVEDNKDDQQVCKNAVDDFNEDNSEFKIILKICGTVEEAEKQLKTSDFDGVIIDMKLTDTGTDEGNQVIRKIKENFNRIPVVIMTGTPSVAERNDFPLIAICNKGDIQYCQIIEKFRNIYHTGLTRIMGGRGVIEQTLTTIFTNNLLPALTNSLSEQRGWIKYAESDPARTEKALLRYAINHLLQYLDNDVSQCYPEEMYILPPINDRINTGCILKKKGSDQYYIVMNPACDLAERSNGGCNTDHALLVEIQSIRDIYPDFDWSSLSKSNRKDLEKIYRNNKSLYYHWLPETDFYPGGVINFRRVSTYTEADVDNLFESPQIQISSPFLKDMISRSSSYYARQGQPDIDITTVTGN
;
A
#
# COMPACT_ATOMS: atom_id res chain seq x y z
N MET A 1 11.32 -19.14 -9.74
CA MET A 1 10.32 -19.12 -8.64
C MET A 1 10.35 -20.46 -7.91
N LYS A 2 10.29 -20.47 -6.58
CA LYS A 2 10.20 -21.70 -5.77
C LYS A 2 8.78 -21.90 -5.25
N LEU A 3 8.16 -23.02 -5.61
CA LEU A 3 6.83 -23.39 -5.12
C LEU A 3 6.90 -24.60 -4.19
N LEU A 4 6.09 -24.57 -3.15
CA LEU A 4 5.85 -25.70 -2.26
C LEU A 4 4.45 -26.27 -2.53
N LEU A 5 4.36 -27.55 -2.82
CA LEU A 5 3.11 -28.31 -2.82
C LEU A 5 3.05 -29.15 -1.54
N VAL A 6 1.95 -29.03 -0.81
CA VAL A 6 1.62 -29.88 0.34
C VAL A 6 0.37 -30.68 0.01
N GLU A 7 0.57 -31.95 -0.31
CA GLU A 7 -0.43 -32.85 -0.89
C GLU A 7 0.00 -34.29 -0.59
N ASP A 8 -0.86 -35.11 0.00
CA ASP A 8 -0.55 -36.51 0.34
C ASP A 8 -0.80 -37.44 -0.86
N ASN A 9 -1.82 -37.16 -1.67
CA ASN A 9 -2.20 -37.97 -2.82
C ASN A 9 -1.12 -37.97 -3.93
N LYS A 10 -0.62 -39.15 -4.31
CA LYS A 10 0.46 -39.30 -5.31
C LYS A 10 0.06 -38.92 -6.73
N ASP A 11 -1.21 -39.12 -7.10
CA ASP A 11 -1.70 -38.75 -8.42
C ASP A 11 -1.77 -37.22 -8.53
N ASP A 12 -2.33 -36.54 -7.54
CA ASP A 12 -2.39 -35.07 -7.49
C ASP A 12 -0.98 -34.44 -7.47
N GLN A 13 -0.04 -35.02 -6.69
CA GLN A 13 1.37 -34.65 -6.73
C GLN A 13 1.96 -34.74 -8.15
N GLN A 14 1.66 -35.83 -8.87
CA GLN A 14 2.17 -36.05 -10.22
C GLN A 14 1.51 -35.11 -11.24
N VAL A 15 0.22 -34.81 -11.11
CA VAL A 15 -0.47 -33.84 -11.97
C VAL A 15 0.13 -32.45 -11.79
N CYS A 16 0.37 -32.01 -10.55
CA CYS A 16 1.02 -30.73 -10.29
C CYS A 16 2.44 -30.69 -10.85
N LYS A 17 3.21 -31.77 -10.67
CA LYS A 17 4.56 -31.90 -11.21
C LYS A 17 4.58 -31.79 -12.73
N ASN A 18 3.71 -32.53 -13.43
CA ASN A 18 3.60 -32.45 -14.89
C ASN A 18 3.27 -31.02 -15.34
N ALA A 19 2.34 -30.34 -14.67
CA ALA A 19 2.00 -28.95 -15.02
C ALA A 19 3.19 -27.98 -14.85
N VAL A 20 4.07 -28.21 -13.86
CA VAL A 20 5.31 -27.45 -13.68
C VAL A 20 6.35 -27.79 -14.76
N ASP A 21 6.48 -29.07 -15.10
CA ASP A 21 7.40 -29.54 -16.13
C ASP A 21 6.99 -28.98 -17.50
N ASP A 22 5.73 -29.10 -17.89
CA ASP A 22 5.16 -28.51 -19.12
C ASP A 22 5.39 -26.99 -19.16
N PHE A 23 5.06 -26.28 -18.07
CA PHE A 23 5.30 -24.84 -17.96
C PHE A 23 6.78 -24.50 -18.17
N ASN A 24 7.68 -25.28 -17.57
CA ASN A 24 9.11 -25.08 -17.71
C ASN A 24 9.58 -25.40 -19.13
N GLU A 25 9.06 -26.41 -19.80
CA GLU A 25 9.40 -26.69 -21.21
C GLU A 25 9.02 -25.53 -22.13
N ASP A 26 7.83 -24.95 -21.91
CA ASP A 26 7.33 -23.81 -22.68
C ASP A 26 8.06 -22.48 -22.37
N ASN A 27 8.75 -22.37 -21.22
CA ASN A 27 9.38 -21.14 -20.76
C ASN A 27 10.88 -21.33 -20.48
N SER A 28 11.74 -20.81 -21.37
CA SER A 28 13.20 -20.93 -21.23
C SER A 28 13.80 -19.97 -20.20
N GLU A 29 13.30 -18.74 -20.10
CA GLU A 29 13.87 -17.67 -19.27
C GLU A 29 13.39 -17.68 -17.83
N PHE A 30 12.24 -18.29 -17.56
CA PHE A 30 11.62 -18.33 -16.24
C PHE A 30 11.28 -19.76 -15.87
N LYS A 31 11.92 -20.25 -14.80
CA LYS A 31 11.73 -21.62 -14.31
C LYS A 31 11.10 -21.66 -12.92
N ILE A 32 10.29 -22.69 -12.72
CA ILE A 32 9.66 -23.04 -11.46
C ILE A 32 10.38 -24.24 -10.87
N ILE A 33 10.79 -24.12 -9.62
CA ILE A 33 11.35 -25.21 -8.83
C ILE A 33 10.24 -25.66 -7.86
N LEU A 34 9.69 -26.84 -8.11
CA LEU A 34 8.65 -27.43 -7.27
C LEU A 34 9.27 -28.29 -6.17
N LYS A 35 8.87 -28.05 -4.93
CA LYS A 35 9.12 -28.94 -3.80
C LYS A 35 7.80 -29.55 -3.36
N ILE A 36 7.75 -30.87 -3.20
CA ILE A 36 6.57 -31.61 -2.77
C ILE A 36 6.80 -32.12 -1.35
N CYS A 37 5.79 -31.96 -0.49
CA CYS A 37 5.69 -32.52 0.85
C CYS A 37 4.38 -33.30 0.98
N GLY A 38 4.45 -34.52 1.51
CA GLY A 38 3.28 -35.38 1.70
C GLY A 38 2.62 -35.23 3.07
N THR A 39 3.27 -34.55 4.00
CA THR A 39 2.84 -34.45 5.40
C THR A 39 3.05 -33.04 5.96
N VAL A 40 2.39 -32.76 7.09
CA VAL A 40 2.53 -31.49 7.82
C VAL A 40 3.97 -31.33 8.33
N GLU A 41 4.58 -32.39 8.86
CA GLU A 41 5.93 -32.34 9.41
C GLU A 41 6.99 -32.04 8.34
N GLU A 42 6.82 -32.61 7.14
CA GLU A 42 7.68 -32.32 6.00
C GLU A 42 7.53 -30.85 5.57
N ALA A 43 6.30 -30.37 5.46
CA ALA A 43 6.02 -28.98 5.10
C ALA A 43 6.62 -28.00 6.12
N GLU A 44 6.44 -28.26 7.42
CA GLU A 44 7.00 -27.42 8.50
C GLU A 44 8.53 -27.36 8.41
N LYS A 45 9.20 -28.49 8.18
CA LYS A 45 10.66 -28.53 8.03
C LYS A 45 11.12 -27.71 6.83
N GLN A 46 10.42 -27.78 5.70
CA GLN A 46 10.76 -27.00 4.51
C GLN A 46 10.54 -25.50 4.75
N LEU A 47 9.41 -25.10 5.32
CA LEU A 47 9.06 -23.69 5.59
C LEU A 47 10.05 -22.98 6.53
N LYS A 48 10.74 -23.72 7.40
CA LYS A 48 11.79 -23.19 8.30
C LYS A 48 13.16 -23.06 7.63
N THR A 49 13.43 -23.83 6.59
CA THR A 49 14.79 -23.99 6.04
C THR A 49 14.97 -23.40 4.65
N SER A 50 13.87 -23.06 3.97
CA SER A 50 13.87 -22.52 2.62
C SER A 50 12.83 -21.42 2.47
N ASP A 51 13.15 -20.39 1.69
CA ASP A 51 12.11 -19.46 1.24
C ASP A 51 11.39 -20.07 0.05
N PHE A 52 10.08 -19.92 0.07
CA PHE A 52 9.20 -20.19 -1.04
C PHE A 52 8.54 -18.89 -1.51
N ASP A 53 8.29 -18.81 -2.81
CA ASP A 53 7.58 -17.71 -3.44
C ASP A 53 6.06 -17.98 -3.48
N GLY A 54 5.64 -19.20 -3.18
CA GLY A 54 4.24 -19.60 -3.15
C GLY A 54 4.05 -20.99 -2.56
N VAL A 55 2.88 -21.23 -1.98
CA VAL A 55 2.50 -22.53 -1.42
C VAL A 55 1.12 -22.95 -1.95
N ILE A 56 1.01 -24.20 -2.38
CA ILE A 56 -0.24 -24.87 -2.72
C ILE A 56 -0.50 -25.93 -1.64
N ILE A 57 -1.67 -25.91 -1.01
CA ILE A 57 -1.99 -26.76 0.14
C ILE A 57 -3.31 -27.49 -0.10
N ASP A 58 -3.34 -28.82 0.03
CA ASP A 58 -4.59 -29.56 0.25
C ASP A 58 -4.98 -29.56 1.74
N MET A 59 -6.28 -29.52 2.00
CA MET A 59 -6.82 -29.49 3.36
C MET A 59 -6.77 -30.84 4.05
N LYS A 60 -6.85 -31.94 3.31
CA LYS A 60 -6.73 -33.29 3.87
C LYS A 60 -5.37 -33.84 3.49
N LEU A 61 -4.52 -34.10 4.48
CA LEU A 61 -3.19 -34.68 4.26
C LEU A 61 -3.07 -36.08 4.88
N THR A 62 -4.13 -36.55 5.55
CA THR A 62 -4.23 -37.91 6.06
C THR A 62 -5.68 -38.41 5.98
N ASP A 63 -5.84 -39.73 5.98
CA ASP A 63 -7.15 -40.39 6.08
C ASP A 63 -7.85 -40.19 7.44
N THR A 64 -7.15 -39.62 8.44
CA THR A 64 -7.68 -39.48 9.81
C THR A 64 -8.64 -38.31 10.01
N GLY A 65 -8.89 -37.52 8.96
CA GLY A 65 -10.00 -36.56 8.90
C GLY A 65 -9.79 -35.27 9.70
N THR A 66 -8.55 -34.93 10.05
CA THR A 66 -8.21 -33.77 10.88
C THR A 66 -7.65 -32.60 10.07
N ASP A 67 -8.38 -32.11 9.05
CA ASP A 67 -8.11 -30.89 8.24
C ASP A 67 -6.68 -30.33 8.34
N GLU A 68 -5.68 -31.16 8.03
CA GLU A 68 -4.29 -30.95 8.40
C GLU A 68 -3.67 -29.78 7.64
N GLY A 69 -4.23 -29.43 6.49
CA GLY A 69 -3.85 -28.23 5.75
C GLY A 69 -4.04 -26.94 6.55
N ASN A 70 -5.03 -26.87 7.45
CA ASN A 70 -5.17 -25.74 8.38
C ASN A 70 -4.00 -25.67 9.37
N GLN A 71 -3.40 -26.81 9.74
CA GLN A 71 -2.21 -26.82 10.60
C GLN A 71 -1.01 -26.21 9.87
N VAL A 72 -0.84 -26.50 8.58
CA VAL A 72 0.20 -25.89 7.74
C VAL A 72 -0.01 -24.38 7.62
N ILE A 73 -1.25 -23.93 7.39
CA ILE A 73 -1.59 -22.49 7.35
C ILE A 73 -1.24 -21.82 8.68
N ARG A 74 -1.61 -22.42 9.82
CA ARG A 74 -1.25 -21.91 11.14
C ARG A 74 0.28 -21.82 11.31
N LYS A 75 1.04 -22.81 10.83
CA LYS A 75 2.51 -22.76 10.86
C LYS A 75 3.10 -21.65 10.00
N ILE A 76 2.53 -21.37 8.82
CA ILE A 76 2.95 -20.24 7.99
C ILE A 76 2.68 -18.91 8.72
N LYS A 77 1.53 -18.79 9.40
CA LYS A 77 1.19 -17.63 10.25
C LYS A 77 2.16 -17.45 11.43
N GLU A 78 2.36 -18.52 12.21
CA GLU A 78 3.19 -18.53 13.42
C GLU A 78 4.66 -18.18 13.12
N ASN A 79 5.16 -18.59 11.95
CA ASN A 79 6.53 -18.29 11.52
C ASN A 79 6.67 -16.95 10.79
N PHE A 80 5.59 -16.16 10.67
CA PHE A 80 5.54 -14.88 9.96
C PHE A 80 5.98 -14.97 8.49
N ASN A 81 5.76 -16.12 7.86
CA ASN A 81 6.10 -16.35 6.46
C ASN A 81 5.14 -15.54 5.57
N ARG A 82 5.61 -14.42 5.00
CA ARG A 82 4.86 -13.57 4.07
C ARG A 82 4.85 -14.16 2.67
N ILE A 83 4.23 -15.32 2.52
CA ILE A 83 4.22 -16.12 1.30
C ILE A 83 2.78 -16.25 0.81
N PRO A 84 2.49 -15.96 -0.47
CA PRO A 84 1.17 -16.18 -1.03
C PRO A 84 0.76 -17.66 -0.99
N VAL A 85 -0.50 -17.95 -0.67
CA VAL A 85 -1.00 -19.33 -0.54
C VAL A 85 -2.25 -19.57 -1.38
N VAL A 86 -2.32 -20.73 -2.02
CA VAL A 86 -3.51 -21.27 -2.67
C VAL A 86 -3.92 -22.56 -1.95
N ILE A 87 -5.19 -22.66 -1.60
CA ILE A 87 -5.77 -23.91 -1.11
C ILE A 87 -6.38 -24.64 -2.30
N MET A 88 -5.99 -25.89 -2.53
CA MET A 88 -6.48 -26.73 -3.63
C MET A 88 -7.06 -28.02 -3.03
N THR A 89 -8.39 -28.08 -2.87
CA THR A 89 -9.02 -29.13 -2.06
C THR A 89 -10.36 -29.62 -2.60
N GLY A 90 -10.75 -30.85 -2.29
CA GLY A 90 -12.11 -31.36 -2.55
C GLY A 90 -13.16 -30.87 -1.53
N THR A 91 -12.73 -30.28 -0.40
CA THR A 91 -13.61 -29.84 0.69
C THR A 91 -13.33 -28.38 1.08
N PRO A 92 -13.75 -27.39 0.27
CA PRO A 92 -13.42 -25.97 0.49
C PRO A 92 -14.06 -25.34 1.74
N SER A 93 -15.07 -26.00 2.32
CA SER A 93 -15.80 -25.51 3.49
C SER A 93 -15.00 -25.58 4.78
N VAL A 94 -13.98 -26.44 4.86
CA VAL A 94 -13.15 -26.62 6.06
C VAL A 94 -11.96 -25.66 6.13
N ALA A 95 -11.64 -24.99 5.02
CA ALA A 95 -10.51 -24.07 4.93
C ALA A 95 -10.74 -22.83 5.81
N GLU A 96 -9.80 -22.56 6.73
CA GLU A 96 -9.80 -21.32 7.51
C GLU A 96 -9.58 -20.12 6.59
N ARG A 97 -10.57 -19.21 6.53
CA ARG A 97 -10.56 -18.03 5.64
C ARG A 97 -10.08 -16.76 6.32
N ASN A 98 -10.09 -16.72 7.65
CA ASN A 98 -9.86 -15.50 8.41
C ASN A 98 -8.35 -15.27 8.65
N ASP A 99 -7.95 -14.01 8.62
CA ASP A 99 -6.62 -13.53 9.03
C ASP A 99 -5.45 -14.17 8.28
N PHE A 100 -5.63 -14.53 7.01
CA PHE A 100 -4.57 -15.07 6.16
C PHE A 100 -4.66 -14.55 4.73
N PRO A 101 -3.55 -14.06 4.13
CA PRO A 101 -3.54 -13.62 2.74
C PRO A 101 -3.54 -14.82 1.78
N LEU A 102 -4.73 -15.39 1.57
CA LEU A 102 -4.99 -16.42 0.56
C LEU A 102 -5.17 -15.77 -0.81
N ILE A 103 -4.48 -16.30 -1.83
CA ILE A 103 -4.75 -15.95 -3.23
C ILE A 103 -6.13 -16.47 -3.63
N ALA A 104 -6.43 -17.73 -3.30
CA ALA A 104 -7.67 -18.39 -3.65
C ALA A 104 -7.88 -19.68 -2.84
N ILE A 105 -9.15 -20.07 -2.72
CA ILE A 105 -9.57 -21.43 -2.34
C ILE A 105 -10.19 -22.04 -3.59
N CYS A 106 -9.60 -23.13 -4.06
CA CYS A 106 -9.94 -23.78 -5.30
C CYS A 106 -10.45 -25.20 -5.03
N ASN A 107 -11.54 -25.58 -5.70
CA ASN A 107 -12.03 -26.95 -5.69
C ASN A 107 -11.22 -27.82 -6.65
N LYS A 108 -10.83 -29.02 -6.19
CA LYS A 108 -10.25 -30.05 -7.08
C LYS A 108 -11.28 -30.39 -8.17
N GLY A 109 -10.85 -30.34 -9.43
CA GLY A 109 -11.69 -30.57 -10.61
C GLY A 109 -12.21 -29.31 -11.31
N ASP A 110 -12.37 -28.20 -10.60
CA ASP A 110 -12.85 -26.92 -11.18
C ASP A 110 -11.70 -26.10 -11.79
N ILE A 111 -10.48 -26.27 -11.29
CA ILE A 111 -9.29 -25.54 -11.72
C ILE A 111 -8.13 -26.51 -11.99
N GLN A 112 -7.26 -26.15 -12.91
CA GLN A 112 -6.03 -26.89 -13.20
C GLN A 112 -4.80 -26.26 -12.54
N TYR A 113 -3.78 -27.07 -12.25
CA TYR A 113 -2.53 -26.59 -11.66
C TYR A 113 -1.82 -25.55 -12.53
N CYS A 114 -1.90 -25.63 -13.87
CA CYS A 114 -1.34 -24.63 -14.77
C CYS A 114 -1.92 -23.22 -14.52
N GLN A 115 -3.22 -23.12 -14.23
CA GLN A 115 -3.89 -21.85 -13.92
C GLN A 115 -3.43 -21.31 -12.56
N ILE A 116 -3.21 -22.18 -11.57
CA ILE A 116 -2.66 -21.81 -10.26
C ILE A 116 -1.22 -21.30 -10.41
N ILE A 117 -0.41 -21.99 -11.21
CA ILE A 117 0.97 -21.63 -11.53
C ILE A 117 1.03 -20.23 -12.17
N GLU A 118 0.16 -19.92 -13.13
CA GLU A 118 0.10 -18.57 -13.74
C GLU A 118 -0.25 -17.49 -12.71
N LYS A 119 -1.16 -17.76 -11.76
CA LYS A 119 -1.46 -16.81 -10.67
C LYS A 119 -0.21 -16.50 -9.84
N PHE A 120 0.55 -17.53 -9.44
CA PHE A 120 1.81 -17.34 -8.73
C PHE A 120 2.85 -16.60 -9.57
N ARG A 121 2.96 -16.93 -10.87
CA ARG A 121 3.86 -16.25 -11.80
C ARG A 121 3.57 -14.76 -11.89
N ASN A 122 2.31 -14.36 -11.99
CA ASN A 122 1.92 -12.96 -12.05
C ASN A 122 2.31 -12.21 -10.77
N ILE A 123 2.06 -12.80 -9.60
CA ILE A 123 2.46 -12.23 -8.30
C ILE A 123 3.99 -12.18 -8.18
N TYR A 124 4.70 -13.21 -8.61
CA TYR A 124 6.16 -13.23 -8.57
C TYR A 124 6.78 -12.14 -9.44
N HIS A 125 6.19 -11.85 -10.60
CA HIS A 125 6.71 -10.81 -11.50
C HIS A 125 6.61 -9.40 -10.89
N THR A 126 5.61 -9.11 -10.05
CA THR A 126 5.54 -7.83 -9.32
C THR A 126 6.73 -7.62 -8.38
N GLY A 127 7.40 -8.71 -7.98
CA GLY A 127 8.51 -8.67 -7.03
C GLY A 127 8.08 -8.66 -5.57
N LEU A 128 6.80 -8.85 -5.27
CA LEU A 128 6.28 -8.87 -3.91
C LEU A 128 7.07 -9.81 -3.00
N THR A 129 7.35 -11.04 -3.42
CA THR A 129 8.10 -12.01 -2.60
C THR A 129 9.58 -11.67 -2.50
N ARG A 130 10.16 -10.99 -3.50
CA ARG A 130 11.53 -10.46 -3.44
C ARG A 130 11.65 -9.28 -2.47
N ILE A 131 10.57 -8.55 -2.23
CA ILE A 131 10.53 -7.41 -1.29
C ILE A 131 10.21 -7.91 0.13
N MET A 132 9.12 -8.66 0.26
CA MET A 132 8.49 -9.01 1.54
C MET A 132 8.84 -10.39 2.08
N GLY A 133 9.42 -11.29 1.27
CA GLY A 133 9.78 -12.64 1.71
C GLY A 133 10.80 -12.64 2.86
N GLY A 134 10.99 -13.79 3.52
CA GLY A 134 11.84 -13.92 4.71
C GLY A 134 13.32 -13.53 4.50
N ARG A 135 13.78 -13.49 3.25
CA ARG A 135 15.09 -12.92 2.85
C ARG A 135 14.95 -11.83 1.79
N GLY A 136 13.81 -11.16 1.74
CA GLY A 136 13.53 -10.09 0.80
C GLY A 136 14.33 -8.81 1.09
N VAL A 137 14.22 -7.83 0.19
CA VAL A 137 14.93 -6.55 0.28
C VAL A 137 14.72 -5.88 1.64
N ILE A 138 13.49 -5.86 2.17
CA ILE A 138 13.19 -5.21 3.45
C ILE A 138 13.97 -5.85 4.60
N GLU A 139 14.02 -7.18 4.69
CA GLU A 139 14.73 -7.90 5.77
C GLU A 139 16.25 -7.69 5.70
N GLN A 140 16.80 -7.71 4.49
CA GLN A 140 18.23 -7.41 4.26
C GLN A 140 18.56 -5.96 4.64
N THR A 141 17.70 -5.01 4.28
CA THR A 141 17.86 -3.60 4.64
C THR A 141 17.71 -3.38 6.15
N LEU A 142 16.74 -4.00 6.82
CA LEU A 142 16.58 -3.92 8.27
C LEU A 142 17.80 -4.49 9.02
N THR A 143 18.35 -5.61 8.53
CA THR A 143 19.61 -6.17 9.06
C THR A 143 20.75 -5.16 8.93
N THR A 144 20.87 -4.53 7.76
CA THR A 144 21.88 -3.50 7.50
C THR A 144 21.72 -2.29 8.42
N ILE A 145 20.48 -1.79 8.57
CA ILE A 145 20.14 -0.67 9.45
C ILE A 145 20.46 -0.99 10.91
N PHE A 146 20.14 -2.20 11.36
CA PHE A 146 20.46 -2.64 12.71
C PHE A 146 21.97 -2.60 12.97
N THR A 147 22.76 -3.26 12.11
CA THR A 147 24.21 -3.40 12.28
C THR A 147 24.96 -2.08 12.11
N ASN A 148 24.59 -1.29 11.10
CA ASN A 148 25.38 -0.12 10.69
C ASN A 148 24.87 1.20 11.26
N ASN A 149 23.62 1.27 11.72
CA ASN A 149 23.01 2.52 12.18
C ASN A 149 22.49 2.43 13.61
N LEU A 150 21.56 1.52 13.90
CA LEU A 150 20.88 1.47 15.19
C LEU A 150 21.82 1.08 16.32
N LEU A 151 22.50 -0.06 16.21
CA LEU A 151 23.39 -0.53 17.26
C LEU A 151 24.55 0.46 17.51
N PRO A 152 25.25 0.96 16.47
CA PRO A 152 26.26 2.02 16.65
C PRO A 152 25.70 3.29 17.30
N ALA A 153 24.48 3.71 16.97
CA ALA A 153 23.86 4.89 17.59
C ALA A 153 23.60 4.70 19.09
N LEU A 154 23.35 3.47 19.54
CA LEU A 154 23.19 3.12 20.95
C LEU A 154 24.53 3.03 21.68
N THR A 155 25.55 2.43 21.04
CA THR A 155 26.83 2.08 21.71
C THR A 155 27.89 3.17 21.62
N ASN A 156 27.88 3.98 20.57
CA ASN A 156 28.93 4.98 20.30
C ASN A 156 28.61 6.35 20.93
N SER A 157 27.61 6.43 21.81
CA SER A 157 27.30 7.67 22.52
C SER A 157 28.43 8.01 23.47
N LEU A 158 29.28 8.96 23.07
CA LEU A 158 30.42 9.45 23.86
C LEU A 158 30.00 10.30 25.09
N SER A 159 28.71 10.63 25.20
CA SER A 159 28.20 11.47 26.29
C SER A 159 27.42 10.65 27.30
N GLU A 160 27.80 10.75 28.58
CA GLU A 160 27.06 10.15 29.69
C GLU A 160 25.75 10.90 30.00
N GLN A 161 25.47 12.04 29.35
CA GLN A 161 24.34 12.91 29.69
C GLN A 161 23.25 12.99 28.60
N ARG A 162 23.52 12.50 27.39
CA ARG A 162 22.60 12.57 26.25
C ARG A 162 22.74 11.32 25.38
N GLY A 163 21.65 10.92 24.73
CA GLY A 163 21.62 9.75 23.84
C GLY A 163 20.49 8.79 24.19
N TRP A 164 20.30 7.79 23.33
CA TRP A 164 19.18 6.85 23.40
C TRP A 164 19.06 6.12 24.73
N ILE A 165 20.19 5.68 25.31
CA ILE A 165 20.19 5.00 26.63
C ILE A 165 19.69 5.94 27.73
N LYS A 166 20.11 7.22 27.72
CA LYS A 166 19.61 8.21 28.69
C LYS A 166 18.16 8.58 28.47
N TYR A 167 17.69 8.65 27.23
CA TYR A 167 16.25 8.80 26.96
C TYR A 167 15.47 7.61 27.52
N ALA A 168 15.98 6.38 27.35
CA ALA A 168 15.34 5.18 27.88
C ALA A 168 15.31 5.15 29.41
N GLU A 169 16.34 5.66 30.11
CA GLU A 169 16.33 5.77 31.58
C GLU A 169 15.20 6.65 32.11
N SER A 170 14.80 7.68 31.34
CA SER A 170 13.75 8.62 31.74
C SER A 170 12.35 8.24 31.26
N ASP A 171 12.23 7.78 30.01
CA ASP A 171 10.97 7.38 29.39
C ASP A 171 11.21 6.24 28.39
N PRO A 172 11.25 4.98 28.87
CA PRO A 172 11.50 3.81 28.02
C PRO A 172 10.50 3.68 26.88
N ALA A 173 9.21 3.85 27.16
CA ALA A 173 8.13 3.66 26.19
C ALA A 173 8.17 4.70 25.06
N ARG A 174 8.45 5.97 25.39
CA ARG A 174 8.64 7.01 24.37
C ARG A 174 9.90 6.78 23.55
N THR A 175 10.96 6.31 24.20
CA THR A 175 12.24 6.02 23.54
C THR A 175 12.10 4.89 22.53
N GLU A 176 11.40 3.81 22.88
CA GLU A 176 11.09 2.72 21.95
C GLU A 176 10.33 3.24 20.71
N LYS A 177 9.26 4.03 20.91
CA LYS A 177 8.53 4.67 19.81
C LYS A 177 9.42 5.57 18.96
N ALA A 178 10.38 6.27 19.56
CA ALA A 178 11.31 7.13 18.84
C ALA A 178 12.35 6.33 18.05
N LEU A 179 12.87 5.24 18.60
CA LEU A 179 13.77 4.31 17.91
C LEU A 179 13.07 3.64 16.73
N LEU A 180 11.80 3.28 16.86
CA LEU A 180 11.01 2.76 15.74
C LEU A 180 10.94 3.76 14.59
N ARG A 181 10.60 5.03 14.88
CA ARG A 181 10.61 6.09 13.85
C ARG A 181 11.99 6.28 13.24
N TYR A 182 13.04 6.20 14.06
CA TYR A 182 14.42 6.32 13.59
C TYR A 182 14.81 5.18 12.63
N ALA A 183 14.42 3.94 12.94
CA ALA A 183 14.62 2.78 12.06
C ALA A 183 13.87 2.93 10.73
N ILE A 184 12.60 3.34 10.78
CA ILE A 184 11.79 3.57 9.57
C ILE A 184 12.38 4.70 8.71
N ASN A 185 12.90 5.76 9.30
CA ASN A 185 13.54 6.84 8.53
C ASN A 185 14.78 6.35 7.78
N HIS A 186 15.59 5.48 8.38
CA HIS A 186 16.70 4.84 7.66
C HIS A 186 16.20 3.96 6.52
N LEU A 187 15.14 3.18 6.76
CA LEU A 187 14.54 2.36 5.72
C LEU A 187 14.04 3.20 4.55
N LEU A 188 13.31 4.30 4.83
CA LEU A 188 12.89 5.27 3.82
C LEU A 188 14.08 5.83 3.07
N GLN A 189 15.14 6.27 3.76
CA GLN A 189 16.34 6.80 3.11
C GLN A 189 17.04 5.78 2.19
N TYR A 190 17.02 4.50 2.55
CA TYR A 190 17.54 3.44 1.67
C TYR A 190 16.69 3.27 0.41
N LEU A 191 15.37 3.38 0.53
CA LEU A 191 14.41 3.18 -0.55
C LEU A 191 14.24 4.41 -1.47
N ASP A 192 14.41 5.62 -0.94
CA ASP A 192 14.21 6.91 -1.63
C ASP A 192 15.35 7.31 -2.60
N ASN A 193 16.26 6.37 -2.91
CA ASN A 193 17.39 6.61 -3.82
C ASN A 193 17.03 6.44 -5.31
N ASP A 194 15.78 6.08 -5.62
CA ASP A 194 15.30 5.98 -6.99
C ASP A 194 14.64 7.30 -7.44
N VAL A 195 15.06 7.80 -8.60
CA VAL A 195 14.56 9.04 -9.21
C VAL A 195 13.59 8.75 -10.37
N SER A 196 13.12 7.51 -10.44
CA SER A 196 12.18 7.05 -11.46
C SER A 196 10.81 7.74 -11.34
N GLN A 197 10.01 7.64 -12.42
CA GLN A 197 8.63 8.13 -12.40
C GLN A 197 7.77 7.20 -11.55
N CYS A 198 7.03 7.76 -10.59
CA CYS A 198 6.10 7.02 -9.77
C CYS A 198 4.88 6.54 -10.57
N TYR A 199 4.36 5.36 -10.22
CA TYR A 199 3.05 4.91 -10.64
C TYR A 199 1.94 5.63 -9.85
N PRO A 200 0.73 5.83 -10.45
CA PRO A 200 -0.42 6.42 -9.77
C PRO A 200 -0.74 5.88 -8.38
N GLU A 201 -0.62 4.56 -8.20
CA GLU A 201 -0.92 3.85 -6.97
C GLU A 201 -0.05 4.31 -5.80
N GLU A 202 1.18 4.76 -6.06
CA GLU A 202 2.11 5.24 -5.02
C GLU A 202 1.63 6.52 -4.33
N MET A 203 0.72 7.28 -4.95
CA MET A 203 0.14 8.49 -4.36
C MET A 203 -0.82 8.18 -3.22
N TYR A 204 -1.33 6.95 -3.13
CA TYR A 204 -2.41 6.57 -2.22
C TYR A 204 -2.01 5.46 -1.25
N ILE A 205 -2.62 5.47 -0.07
CA ILE A 205 -2.59 4.40 0.92
C ILE A 205 -4.02 3.86 1.04
N LEU A 206 -4.19 2.55 0.79
CA LEU A 206 -5.47 1.84 0.84
C LEU A 206 -5.30 0.44 1.47
N PRO A 207 -6.15 0.07 2.46
CA PRO A 207 -6.87 0.98 3.35
C PRO A 207 -5.88 1.72 4.27
N PRO A 208 -6.25 2.88 4.82
CA PRO A 208 -5.49 3.48 5.92
C PRO A 208 -5.46 2.53 7.12
N ILE A 209 -4.42 2.65 7.95
CA ILE A 209 -4.20 1.77 9.12
C ILE A 209 -5.33 1.90 10.15
N ASN A 210 -6.02 3.04 10.17
CA ASN A 210 -7.19 3.27 10.99
C ASN A 210 -8.15 4.24 10.29
N ASP A 211 -9.39 4.26 10.75
CA ASP A 211 -10.47 5.07 10.18
C ASP A 211 -10.42 6.54 10.67
N ARG A 212 -9.31 6.95 11.29
CA ARG A 212 -9.17 8.29 11.82
C ARG A 212 -8.97 9.28 10.67
N ILE A 213 -9.70 10.38 10.76
CA ILE A 213 -9.51 11.53 9.88
C ILE A 213 -8.14 12.17 10.15
N ASN A 214 -7.29 12.17 9.13
CA ASN A 214 -5.99 12.82 9.12
C ASN A 214 -5.86 13.73 7.90
N THR A 215 -4.88 14.62 7.92
CA THR A 215 -4.55 15.46 6.75
C THR A 215 -4.25 14.56 5.55
N GLY A 216 -4.85 14.88 4.40
CA GLY A 216 -4.71 14.08 3.18
C GLY A 216 -5.63 12.87 3.10
N CYS A 217 -6.51 12.62 4.07
CA CYS A 217 -7.58 11.64 3.91
C CYS A 217 -8.58 12.11 2.85
N ILE A 218 -8.99 11.18 1.98
CA ILE A 218 -10.06 11.39 1.00
C ILE A 218 -11.35 10.82 1.57
N LEU A 219 -12.38 11.67 1.62
CA LEU A 219 -13.71 11.36 2.12
C LEU A 219 -14.70 11.34 0.96
N LYS A 220 -15.49 10.26 0.88
CA LYS A 220 -16.64 10.18 -0.03
C LYS A 220 -17.88 10.67 0.70
N LYS A 221 -18.65 11.57 0.08
CA LYS A 221 -19.92 12.03 0.65
C LYS A 221 -21.00 10.97 0.42
N LYS A 222 -21.69 10.57 1.49
CA LYS A 222 -22.70 9.50 1.47
C LYS A 222 -23.78 9.78 0.44
N GLY A 223 -24.15 8.75 -0.32
CA GLY A 223 -25.20 8.83 -1.34
C GLY A 223 -24.85 9.69 -2.56
N SER A 224 -23.56 9.99 -2.78
CA SER A 224 -23.08 10.74 -3.95
C SER A 224 -21.71 10.24 -4.38
N ASP A 225 -21.31 10.55 -5.62
CA ASP A 225 -19.93 10.32 -6.10
C ASP A 225 -19.03 11.54 -5.93
N GLN A 226 -19.31 12.36 -4.91
CA GLN A 226 -18.51 13.54 -4.58
C GLN A 226 -17.43 13.17 -3.56
N TYR A 227 -16.19 13.56 -3.88
CA TYR A 227 -15.02 13.33 -3.05
C TYR A 227 -14.46 14.65 -2.51
N TYR A 228 -13.91 14.58 -1.30
CA TYR A 228 -13.32 15.70 -0.61
C TYR A 228 -11.99 15.27 0.01
N ILE A 229 -11.05 16.21 0.14
CA ILE A 229 -9.79 15.96 0.84
C ILE A 229 -9.68 16.81 2.09
N VAL A 230 -9.20 16.19 3.17
CA VAL A 230 -8.98 16.83 4.46
C VAL A 230 -7.68 17.63 4.43
N MET A 231 -7.77 18.94 4.67
CA MET A 231 -6.63 19.86 4.55
C MET A 231 -6.27 20.58 5.85
N ASN A 232 -6.85 20.19 6.99
CA ASN A 232 -6.40 20.70 8.29
C ASN A 232 -4.91 20.42 8.48
N PRO A 233 -4.15 21.31 9.15
CA PRO A 233 -2.82 20.98 9.65
C PRO A 233 -2.83 19.71 10.51
N ALA A 234 -1.82 18.85 10.35
CA ALA A 234 -1.76 17.59 11.09
C ALA A 234 -1.70 17.78 12.62
N CYS A 235 -1.14 18.90 13.08
CA CYS A 235 -1.11 19.27 14.50
C CYS A 235 -2.50 19.58 15.06
N ASP A 236 -3.44 20.01 14.22
CA ASP A 236 -4.80 20.34 14.66
C ASP A 236 -5.65 19.10 14.85
N LEU A 237 -5.41 18.07 14.03
CA LEU A 237 -6.08 16.79 14.11
C LEU A 237 -5.46 15.84 15.14
N ALA A 238 -4.30 16.17 15.72
CA ALA A 238 -3.62 15.32 16.70
C ALA A 238 -4.44 15.16 18.01
N GLU A 239 -4.44 13.94 18.56
CA GLU A 239 -5.27 13.61 19.71
C GLU A 239 -4.57 14.01 21.00
N ARG A 240 -5.34 14.61 21.91
CA ARG A 240 -4.83 15.07 23.19
C ARG A 240 -5.01 14.00 24.26
N SER A 241 -4.21 14.10 25.32
CA SER A 241 -4.27 13.19 26.47
C SER A 241 -5.62 13.18 27.20
N ASN A 242 -6.44 14.22 27.02
CA ASN A 242 -7.80 14.34 27.55
C ASN A 242 -8.90 14.01 26.53
N GLY A 243 -8.55 13.44 25.37
CA GLY A 243 -9.47 13.18 24.26
C GLY A 243 -9.67 14.38 23.34
N GLY A 244 -10.10 14.10 22.10
CA GLY A 244 -10.34 15.12 21.07
C GLY A 244 -9.06 15.72 20.46
N CYS A 245 -9.23 16.73 19.59
CA CYS A 245 -8.13 17.42 18.90
C CYS A 245 -8.23 18.95 19.05
N ASN A 246 -7.34 19.73 18.40
CA ASN A 246 -7.33 21.20 18.57
C ASN A 246 -8.42 21.91 17.78
N THR A 247 -9.01 21.25 16.79
CA THR A 247 -10.04 21.80 15.92
C THR A 247 -11.39 21.18 16.23
N ASP A 248 -12.44 21.98 16.13
CA ASP A 248 -13.83 21.55 16.18
C ASP A 248 -14.43 21.34 14.77
N HIS A 249 -13.67 21.71 13.72
CA HIS A 249 -14.08 21.57 12.32
C HIS A 249 -13.01 20.89 11.45
N ALA A 250 -13.47 20.00 10.57
CA ALA A 250 -12.70 19.48 9.44
C ALA A 250 -12.75 20.46 8.27
N LEU A 251 -11.59 20.84 7.74
CA LEU A 251 -11.39 21.64 6.54
C LEU A 251 -11.35 20.71 5.33
N LEU A 252 -12.44 20.69 4.56
CA LEU A 252 -12.60 19.83 3.39
C LEU A 252 -12.54 20.65 2.10
N VAL A 253 -11.77 20.16 1.13
CA VAL A 253 -11.64 20.73 -0.21
C VAL A 253 -12.21 19.78 -1.23
N GLU A 254 -13.10 20.29 -2.10
CA GLU A 254 -13.75 19.46 -3.12
C GLU A 254 -12.75 18.94 -4.17
N ILE A 255 -12.88 17.65 -4.49
CA ILE A 255 -12.20 16.99 -5.60
C ILE A 255 -13.20 16.89 -6.75
N GLN A 256 -12.94 17.61 -7.83
CA GLN A 256 -13.81 17.66 -9.00
C GLN A 256 -13.39 16.62 -10.04
N SER A 257 -14.36 16.10 -10.81
CA SER A 257 -14.02 15.31 -11.99
C SER A 257 -13.29 16.18 -13.01
N ILE A 258 -12.33 15.58 -13.73
CA ILE A 258 -11.65 16.25 -14.84
C ILE A 258 -12.63 16.76 -15.91
N ARG A 259 -13.77 16.06 -16.06
CA ARG A 259 -14.85 16.41 -16.98
C ARG A 259 -15.58 17.68 -16.56
N ASP A 260 -15.71 17.92 -15.26
CA ASP A 260 -16.33 19.15 -14.73
C ASP A 260 -15.41 20.36 -14.87
N ILE A 261 -14.09 20.14 -14.89
CA ILE A 261 -13.11 21.20 -15.16
C ILE A 261 -13.12 21.62 -16.64
N TYR A 262 -13.41 20.67 -17.54
CA TYR A 262 -13.45 20.88 -18.98
C TYR A 262 -14.76 20.37 -19.59
N PRO A 263 -15.91 21.02 -19.31
CA PRO A 263 -17.22 20.56 -19.77
C PRO A 263 -17.36 20.64 -21.30
N ASP A 264 -16.64 21.57 -21.94
CA ASP A 264 -16.68 21.80 -23.39
C ASP A 264 -15.79 20.84 -24.19
N PHE A 265 -15.05 19.95 -23.53
CA PHE A 265 -14.21 18.99 -24.23
C PHE A 265 -15.06 17.85 -24.81
N ASP A 266 -14.92 17.59 -26.10
CA ASP A 266 -15.34 16.32 -26.68
C ASP A 266 -14.35 15.22 -26.28
N TRP A 267 -14.71 14.48 -25.23
CA TRP A 267 -13.91 13.38 -24.70
C TRP A 267 -13.79 12.17 -25.65
N SER A 268 -14.62 12.08 -26.68
CA SER A 268 -14.49 11.05 -27.72
C SER A 268 -13.43 11.40 -28.77
N SER A 269 -13.14 12.71 -28.94
CA SER A 269 -12.22 13.22 -29.95
C SER A 269 -11.45 14.46 -29.46
N LEU A 270 -10.46 14.24 -28.60
CA LEU A 270 -9.67 15.33 -28.02
C LEU A 270 -8.75 15.98 -29.06
N SER A 271 -8.94 17.29 -29.27
CA SER A 271 -8.06 18.13 -30.10
C SER A 271 -6.62 18.20 -29.54
N LYS A 272 -5.67 18.63 -30.39
CA LYS A 272 -4.28 18.89 -29.93
C LYS A 272 -4.21 19.95 -28.82
N SER A 273 -5.11 20.94 -28.84
CA SER A 273 -5.18 21.97 -27.80
C SER A 273 -5.68 21.39 -26.47
N ASN A 274 -6.74 20.57 -26.54
CA ASN A 274 -7.33 19.93 -25.36
C ASN A 274 -6.30 19.04 -24.65
N ARG A 275 -5.53 18.25 -25.41
CA ARG A 275 -4.45 17.42 -24.85
C ARG A 275 -3.36 18.23 -24.15
N LYS A 276 -2.95 19.38 -24.72
CA LYS A 276 -1.98 20.28 -24.08
C LYS A 276 -2.50 20.87 -22.77
N ASP A 277 -3.79 21.19 -22.69
CA ASP A 277 -4.39 21.68 -21.45
C ASP A 277 -4.53 20.58 -20.39
N LEU A 278 -4.81 19.34 -20.79
CA LEU A 278 -4.75 18.17 -19.89
C LEU A 278 -3.31 17.89 -19.41
N GLU A 279 -2.31 17.95 -20.28
CA GLU A 279 -0.91 17.79 -19.84
C GLU A 279 -0.52 18.82 -18.78
N LYS A 280 -0.98 20.08 -18.92
CA LYS A 280 -0.74 21.11 -17.91
C LYS A 280 -1.43 20.78 -16.58
N ILE A 281 -2.63 20.22 -16.59
CA ILE A 281 -3.34 19.91 -15.34
C ILE A 281 -2.76 18.69 -14.65
N TYR A 282 -2.41 17.63 -15.39
CA TYR A 282 -1.78 16.42 -14.83
C TYR A 282 -0.37 16.68 -14.31
N ARG A 283 0.34 17.65 -14.90
CA ARG A 283 1.62 18.15 -14.37
C ARG A 283 1.47 19.19 -13.29
N ASN A 284 0.25 19.47 -12.82
CA ASN A 284 0.01 20.44 -11.75
C ASN A 284 0.48 21.88 -12.08
N ASN A 285 0.51 22.21 -13.38
CA ASN A 285 1.03 23.48 -13.93
C ASN A 285 -0.04 24.34 -14.62
N LYS A 286 -1.32 23.94 -14.61
CA LYS A 286 -2.42 24.69 -15.25
C LYS A 286 -2.80 25.95 -14.47
N SER A 287 -2.97 25.84 -13.17
CA SER A 287 -3.30 26.95 -12.26
C SER A 287 -2.76 26.65 -10.86
N LEU A 288 -2.63 27.70 -10.04
CA LEU A 288 -2.17 27.54 -8.65
C LEU A 288 -3.23 26.92 -7.73
N TYR A 289 -4.50 26.94 -8.12
CA TYR A 289 -5.62 26.44 -7.30
C TYR A 289 -6.08 25.03 -7.66
N TYR A 290 -5.53 24.41 -8.71
CA TYR A 290 -5.83 23.04 -9.09
C TYR A 290 -4.70 22.09 -8.73
N HIS A 291 -5.02 20.99 -8.06
CA HIS A 291 -4.09 19.88 -7.82
C HIS A 291 -4.71 18.57 -8.29
N TRP A 292 -4.13 17.96 -9.31
CA TRP A 292 -4.60 16.71 -9.89
C TRP A 292 -4.19 15.51 -9.05
N LEU A 293 -5.14 14.57 -8.95
CA LEU A 293 -5.05 13.27 -8.30
C LEU A 293 -5.30 12.20 -9.38
N PRO A 294 -4.35 11.28 -9.65
CA PRO A 294 -4.51 10.28 -10.71
C PRO A 294 -5.58 9.23 -10.39
N GLU A 295 -6.20 8.69 -11.42
CA GLU A 295 -7.11 7.54 -11.33
C GLU A 295 -6.33 6.24 -11.11
N THR A 296 -6.92 5.32 -10.34
CA THR A 296 -6.45 3.94 -10.10
C THR A 296 -7.64 2.99 -10.11
N ASP A 297 -7.39 1.68 -10.10
CA ASP A 297 -8.45 0.66 -10.05
C ASP A 297 -9.40 0.79 -8.84
N PHE A 298 -8.94 1.42 -7.76
CA PHE A 298 -9.70 1.59 -6.52
C PHE A 298 -10.18 3.03 -6.27
N TYR A 299 -9.77 3.99 -7.10
CA TYR A 299 -10.09 5.40 -6.90
C TYR A 299 -10.24 6.15 -8.23
N PRO A 300 -11.37 6.83 -8.49
CA PRO A 300 -11.62 7.49 -9.78
C PRO A 300 -10.71 8.69 -10.07
N GLY A 301 -9.87 9.13 -9.14
CA GLY A 301 -9.03 10.31 -9.32
C GLY A 301 -9.84 11.62 -9.29
N GLY A 302 -9.21 12.71 -9.72
CA GLY A 302 -9.87 13.99 -9.87
C GLY A 302 -8.94 15.19 -9.76
N VAL A 303 -9.50 16.38 -9.55
CA VAL A 303 -8.75 17.63 -9.39
C VAL A 303 -9.25 18.33 -8.13
N ILE A 304 -8.39 18.43 -7.12
CA ILE A 304 -8.63 19.26 -5.96
C ILE A 304 -8.71 20.72 -6.43
N ASN A 305 -9.79 21.40 -6.05
CA ASN A 305 -9.94 22.82 -6.31
C ASN A 305 -9.83 23.60 -5.00
N PHE A 306 -8.66 24.20 -4.73
CA PHE A 306 -8.39 25.00 -3.52
C PHE A 306 -9.29 26.24 -3.39
N ARG A 307 -10.21 26.52 -4.32
CA ARG A 307 -11.25 27.54 -4.14
C ARG A 307 -12.52 27.00 -3.48
N ARG A 308 -12.74 25.69 -3.54
CA ARG A 308 -13.98 25.03 -3.09
C ARG A 308 -13.77 24.40 -1.72
N VAL A 309 -13.60 25.28 -0.75
CA VAL A 309 -13.33 24.91 0.64
C VAL A 309 -14.61 25.01 1.46
N SER A 310 -14.78 24.03 2.33
CA SER A 310 -15.91 23.91 3.23
C SER A 310 -15.43 23.38 4.57
N THR A 311 -16.17 23.69 5.64
CA THR A 311 -15.84 23.25 7.00
C THR A 311 -17.02 22.50 7.58
N TYR A 312 -16.76 21.41 8.29
CA TYR A 312 -17.78 20.54 8.87
C TYR A 312 -17.42 20.20 10.31
N THR A 313 -18.40 20.14 11.21
CA THR A 313 -18.17 19.63 12.56
C THR A 313 -17.91 18.11 12.53
N GLU A 314 -17.38 17.53 13.61
CA GLU A 314 -17.23 16.07 13.73
C GLU A 314 -18.55 15.33 13.45
N ALA A 315 -19.65 15.80 14.06
CA ALA A 315 -20.98 15.23 13.84
C ALA A 315 -21.43 15.36 12.38
N ASP A 316 -21.14 16.47 11.69
CA ASP A 316 -21.46 16.61 10.27
C ASP A 316 -20.64 15.63 9.43
N VAL A 317 -19.36 15.44 9.76
CA VAL A 317 -18.51 14.49 9.03
C VAL A 317 -19.04 13.08 9.17
N ASP A 318 -19.32 12.64 10.40
CA ASP A 318 -19.85 11.31 10.70
C ASP A 318 -21.21 11.05 10.01
N ASN A 319 -22.04 12.08 9.89
CA ASN A 319 -23.36 11.96 9.29
C ASN A 319 -23.30 12.00 7.76
N LEU A 320 -22.50 12.89 7.17
CA LEU A 320 -22.53 13.20 5.74
C LEU A 320 -21.50 12.42 4.91
N PHE A 321 -20.44 11.87 5.52
CA PHE A 321 -19.32 11.24 4.82
C PHE A 321 -19.08 9.80 5.26
N GLU A 322 -18.60 8.99 4.32
CA GLU A 322 -18.11 7.64 4.60
C GLU A 322 -16.80 7.68 5.39
N SER A 323 -16.51 6.62 6.15
CA SER A 323 -15.23 6.47 6.83
C SER A 323 -14.07 6.51 5.83
N PRO A 324 -12.95 7.18 6.15
CA PRO A 324 -11.85 7.38 5.21
C PRO A 324 -11.29 6.02 4.74
N GLN A 325 -11.37 5.78 3.44
CA GLN A 325 -10.82 4.56 2.81
C GLN A 325 -9.49 4.81 2.10
N ILE A 326 -9.16 6.06 1.81
CA ILE A 326 -7.98 6.43 1.02
C ILE A 326 -7.26 7.60 1.69
N GLN A 327 -5.93 7.54 1.73
CA GLN A 327 -5.09 8.63 2.23
C GLN A 327 -3.96 8.93 1.25
N ILE A 328 -3.63 10.20 1.07
CA ILE A 328 -2.44 10.60 0.29
C ILE A 328 -1.16 10.20 1.03
N SER A 329 -0.24 9.54 0.34
CA SER A 329 1.04 9.11 0.92
C SER A 329 1.95 10.32 1.21
N SER A 330 2.81 10.16 2.23
CA SER A 330 3.61 11.26 2.81
C SER A 330 4.46 12.07 1.79
N PRO A 331 5.11 11.45 0.78
CA PRO A 331 5.88 12.20 -0.23
C PRO A 331 5.01 13.20 -1.01
N PHE A 332 3.81 12.79 -1.42
CA PHE A 332 2.90 13.60 -2.23
C PHE A 332 2.09 14.59 -1.40
N LEU A 333 1.77 14.22 -0.16
CA LEU A 333 1.03 15.07 0.79
C LEU A 333 1.74 16.41 1.02
N LYS A 334 3.08 16.40 1.12
CA LYS A 334 3.89 17.61 1.32
C LYS A 334 3.76 18.59 0.15
N ASP A 335 3.83 18.11 -1.09
CA ASP A 335 3.65 18.95 -2.28
C ASP A 335 2.23 19.54 -2.31
N MET A 336 1.21 18.72 -2.08
CA MET A 336 -0.17 19.17 -2.04
C MET A 336 -0.41 20.28 -1.00
N ILE A 337 0.09 20.10 0.23
CA ILE A 337 0.00 21.11 1.31
C ILE A 337 0.75 22.38 0.92
N SER A 338 1.95 22.25 0.33
CA SER A 338 2.75 23.38 -0.14
C SER A 338 1.99 24.19 -1.19
N ARG A 339 1.37 23.53 -2.17
CA ARG A 339 0.61 24.18 -3.24
C ARG A 339 -0.65 24.88 -2.71
N SER A 340 -1.38 24.24 -1.80
CA SER A 340 -2.51 24.86 -1.10
C SER A 340 -2.10 26.11 -0.34
N SER A 341 -1.05 26.00 0.50
CA SER A 341 -0.53 27.12 1.29
C SER A 341 -0.06 28.28 0.40
N SER A 342 0.68 27.96 -0.67
CA SER A 342 1.16 28.94 -1.65
C SER A 342 0.02 29.66 -2.34
N TYR A 343 -1.08 28.95 -2.65
CA TYR A 343 -2.26 29.56 -3.26
C TYR A 343 -2.90 30.61 -2.34
N TYR A 344 -3.09 30.29 -1.05
CA TYR A 344 -3.70 31.20 -0.08
C TYR A 344 -2.80 32.33 0.40
N ALA A 345 -1.48 32.16 0.35
CA ALA A 345 -0.52 33.21 0.74
C ALA A 345 -0.42 34.37 -0.26
N ARG A 346 -1.01 34.22 -1.46
CA ARG A 346 -0.93 35.24 -2.53
C ARG A 346 -1.53 36.56 -2.08
N GLN A 347 -0.71 37.60 -2.10
CA GLN A 347 -1.17 38.98 -2.03
C GLN A 347 -1.61 39.38 -3.43
N GLY A 348 -2.88 39.77 -3.60
CA GLY A 348 -3.37 40.25 -4.89
C GLY A 348 -2.58 41.48 -5.34
N GLN A 349 -2.09 41.48 -6.57
CA GLN A 349 -1.54 42.69 -7.19
C GLN A 349 -2.64 43.32 -8.04
N PRO A 350 -2.94 44.62 -7.86
CA PRO A 350 -3.82 45.34 -8.77
C PRO A 350 -3.26 45.28 -10.19
N ASP A 351 -4.13 45.03 -11.17
CA ASP A 351 -3.74 45.09 -12.56
C ASP A 351 -3.51 46.55 -12.94
N ILE A 352 -2.32 46.84 -13.49
CA ILE A 352 -1.99 48.19 -13.94
C ILE A 352 -2.55 48.31 -15.35
N ASP A 353 -3.29 49.39 -15.63
CA ASP A 353 -3.72 49.68 -16.98
C ASP A 353 -2.50 49.98 -17.86
N ILE A 354 -1.99 48.96 -18.54
CA ILE A 354 -0.81 49.06 -19.39
C ILE A 354 -1.05 50.05 -20.53
N THR A 355 -2.29 50.27 -20.97
CA THR A 355 -2.59 51.26 -22.03
C THR A 355 -2.26 52.68 -21.59
N THR A 356 -2.48 53.00 -20.31
CA THR A 356 -2.08 54.29 -19.72
C THR A 356 -0.57 54.46 -19.58
N VAL A 357 0.19 53.36 -19.59
CA VAL A 357 1.66 53.34 -19.47
C VAL A 357 2.34 53.30 -20.83
N THR A 358 1.76 52.63 -21.83
CA THR A 358 2.35 52.45 -23.16
C THR A 358 1.94 53.50 -24.19
N GLY A 359 0.99 54.39 -23.85
CA GLY A 359 0.68 55.59 -24.63
C GLY A 359 0.10 55.33 -26.01
N ASN A 360 -0.69 54.26 -26.17
CA ASN A 360 -1.50 54.02 -27.37
C ASN A 360 -2.99 54.29 -27.10
#